data_AF-A0A3M7IGA9-F1
#
_entry.id   AF-A0A3M7IGA9-F1
#
_cell.length_a   1.000
_cell.length_b   1.000
_cell.length_c   1.000
_cell.angle_alpha   90.00
_cell.angle_beta   90.00
_cell.angle_gamma   90.00
#
_symmetry.space_group_name_H-M   'P 1'
#
loop_
_entity.id
_entity.type
_entity.pdbx_description
1 polymer ?
#
loop_
_entity_poly.entity_id
_entity_poly.type
_entity_poly.pdbx_seq_one_letter_code
_entity_poly.pdbx_strand_id
1 'polypeptide(L)'
;MRRQITSNSSLLQPNSVYEPDYLRQQAHWLRNELDPRIAQAGPDALHSDEVLRVDEFLRRLLKANISIDDLRSSRMHLAVNEIAGRSTRWPRRLIERCEALKETWESNYGPLKSIGILLYEPGGRLHGICQPEDIDRNVLFVKWLKSPSAAFSPLKAKRFGDLGFTAGDWWINPLFALYAGIIDNSDASGGIVADANGAYAVVMTAGDEVKGSSPDILVYRARTDDTGRYRLTSGTPESRHPVRILRSHSLRSFYAPKAGLRYDGLHKVSGWTVRTDPQSKQVVYEITFTRLASEPSMAQVQRRPFAEEVEDYKEYKRLRDVHRKKQISERPPKIAISGDAIYEDATAESPFQSQFTDKISEASARPERPALAAMGGGWQS
;
A
#
# COMPACT_ATOMS: atom_id res chain seq x y z
N MET A 1 7.87 -57.09 -38.40
CA MET A 1 8.59 -55.95 -37.77
C MET A 1 7.73 -55.41 -36.63
N ARG A 2 8.16 -55.63 -35.39
CA ARG A 2 7.55 -55.09 -34.16
C ARG A 2 7.71 -53.57 -34.14
N ARG A 3 6.63 -52.82 -33.92
CA ARG A 3 6.72 -51.41 -33.49
C ARG A 3 6.55 -51.35 -31.98
N GLN A 4 7.58 -50.77 -31.36
CA GLN A 4 7.76 -50.64 -29.92
C GLN A 4 6.81 -49.60 -29.33
N ILE A 5 6.43 -49.92 -28.09
CA ILE A 5 5.75 -49.09 -27.11
C ILE A 5 6.67 -47.92 -26.74
N THR A 6 6.17 -46.69 -26.78
CA THR A 6 6.74 -45.56 -26.05
C THR A 6 5.66 -44.95 -25.17
N SER A 7 5.54 -45.49 -23.97
CA SER A 7 4.82 -44.91 -22.85
C SER A 7 5.63 -43.75 -22.27
N ASN A 8 5.28 -42.52 -22.62
CA ASN A 8 5.67 -41.35 -21.83
C ASN A 8 4.52 -40.99 -20.90
N SER A 9 4.48 -41.65 -19.75
CA SER A 9 3.65 -41.28 -18.61
C SER A 9 4.25 -40.07 -17.92
N SER A 10 3.91 -38.86 -18.37
CA SER A 10 3.98 -37.69 -17.50
C SER A 10 2.79 -37.76 -16.54
N LEU A 11 3.00 -38.35 -15.37
CA LEU A 11 2.09 -38.27 -14.24
C LEU A 11 2.01 -36.80 -13.80
N LEU A 12 1.04 -36.07 -14.36
CA LEU A 12 0.63 -34.78 -13.86
C LEU A 12 0.14 -34.97 -12.42
N GLN A 13 0.72 -34.17 -11.52
CA GLN A 13 0.39 -34.15 -10.10
C GLN A 13 -1.13 -34.02 -9.89
N PRO A 14 -1.69 -34.60 -8.81
CA PRO A 14 -3.13 -34.52 -8.59
C PRO A 14 -3.55 -33.06 -8.49
N ASN A 15 -4.51 -32.66 -9.34
CA ASN A 15 -5.20 -31.38 -9.23
C ASN A 15 -5.63 -31.19 -7.76
N SER A 16 -5.36 -30.00 -7.23
CA SER A 16 -5.78 -29.61 -5.89
C SER A 16 -7.24 -29.98 -5.64
N VAL A 17 -7.54 -30.45 -4.43
CA VAL A 17 -8.93 -30.75 -4.02
C VAL A 17 -9.79 -29.48 -4.00
N TYR A 18 -9.17 -28.31 -3.95
CA TYR A 18 -9.85 -27.01 -3.95
C TYR A 18 -9.59 -26.22 -5.21
N GLU A 19 -10.63 -25.54 -5.69
CA GLU A 19 -10.49 -24.48 -6.68
C GLU A 19 -9.61 -23.34 -6.10
N PRO A 20 -8.60 -22.85 -6.84
CA PRO A 20 -7.68 -21.81 -6.33
C PRO A 20 -8.38 -20.54 -5.82
N ASP A 21 -9.43 -20.11 -6.52
CA ASP A 21 -10.22 -18.94 -6.14
C ASP A 21 -11.01 -19.15 -4.85
N TYR A 22 -11.45 -20.38 -4.58
CA TYR A 22 -12.14 -20.69 -3.32
C TYR A 22 -11.19 -20.49 -2.13
N LEU A 23 -9.96 -21.03 -2.19
CA LEU A 23 -8.98 -20.84 -1.12
C LEU A 23 -8.62 -19.36 -0.92
N ARG A 24 -8.48 -18.60 -2.02
CA ARG A 24 -8.23 -17.17 -1.96
C ARG A 24 -9.37 -16.42 -1.26
N GLN A 25 -10.62 -16.73 -1.59
CA GLN A 25 -11.79 -16.14 -0.94
C GLN A 25 -11.85 -16.50 0.55
N GLN A 26 -11.51 -17.74 0.93
CA GLN A 26 -11.46 -18.12 2.34
C GLN A 26 -10.34 -17.38 3.09
N ALA A 27 -9.14 -17.25 2.51
CA ALA A 27 -8.06 -16.46 3.10
C ALA A 27 -8.47 -15.00 3.28
N HIS A 28 -9.11 -14.41 2.26
CA HIS A 28 -9.61 -13.04 2.32
C HIS A 28 -10.64 -12.85 3.43
N TRP A 29 -11.62 -13.74 3.55
CA TRP A 29 -12.65 -13.69 4.60
C TRP A 29 -12.04 -13.79 6.01
N LEU A 30 -11.14 -14.75 6.24
CA LEU A 30 -10.46 -14.91 7.52
C LEU A 30 -9.69 -13.64 7.94
N ARG A 31 -8.98 -13.03 6.99
CA ARG A 31 -8.03 -11.95 7.29
C ARG A 31 -8.62 -10.55 7.25
N ASN A 32 -9.62 -10.31 6.41
CA ASN A 32 -10.17 -8.97 6.18
C ASN A 32 -11.55 -8.77 6.78
N GLU A 33 -12.29 -9.85 7.08
CA GLU A 33 -13.61 -9.76 7.71
C GLU A 33 -13.56 -10.25 9.16
N LEU A 34 -13.04 -11.46 9.42
CA LEU A 34 -13.05 -12.03 10.77
C LEU A 34 -11.96 -11.45 11.68
N ASP A 35 -10.68 -11.45 11.26
CA ASP A 35 -9.58 -10.98 12.12
C ASP A 35 -9.80 -9.55 12.65
N PRO A 36 -10.26 -8.57 11.85
CA PRO A 36 -10.53 -7.22 12.36
C PRO A 36 -11.67 -7.17 13.38
N ARG A 37 -12.76 -7.94 13.16
CA ARG A 37 -13.88 -8.03 14.12
C ARG A 37 -13.40 -8.60 15.46
N ILE A 38 -12.62 -9.68 15.40
CA ILE A 38 -12.04 -10.34 16.58
C ILE A 38 -11.03 -9.43 17.27
N ALA A 39 -10.21 -8.71 16.50
CA ALA A 39 -9.24 -7.77 17.07
C ALA A 39 -9.91 -6.61 17.83
N GLN A 40 -11.12 -6.22 17.43
CA GLN A 40 -11.88 -5.14 18.07
C GLN A 40 -12.71 -5.62 19.27
N ALA A 41 -13.39 -6.76 19.15
CA ALA A 41 -14.37 -7.22 20.14
C ALA A 41 -13.93 -8.49 20.91
N GLY A 42 -12.74 -9.02 20.66
CA GLY A 42 -12.22 -10.22 21.30
C GLY A 42 -12.74 -11.53 20.69
N PRO A 43 -12.46 -12.69 21.31
CA PRO A 43 -12.82 -14.01 20.79
C PRO A 43 -14.34 -14.23 20.68
N ASP A 44 -15.14 -13.55 21.52
CA ASP A 44 -16.59 -13.64 21.54
C ASP A 44 -17.26 -12.86 20.38
N ALA A 45 -16.48 -12.20 19.53
CA ALA A 45 -16.96 -11.50 18.33
C ALA A 45 -17.48 -12.43 17.23
N LEU A 46 -17.16 -13.72 17.31
CA LEU A 46 -17.62 -14.74 16.38
C LEU A 46 -18.87 -15.43 16.90
N HIS A 47 -19.88 -15.54 16.06
CA HIS A 47 -21.06 -16.35 16.36
C HIS A 47 -20.71 -17.84 16.31
N SER A 48 -21.49 -18.69 17.01
CA SER A 48 -21.20 -20.12 17.12
C SER A 48 -21.20 -20.84 15.76
N ASP A 49 -22.04 -20.41 14.82
CA ASP A 49 -22.07 -20.89 13.43
C ASP A 49 -20.81 -20.51 12.65
N GLU A 50 -20.30 -19.29 12.83
CA GLU A 50 -19.03 -18.85 12.23
C GLU A 50 -17.86 -19.68 12.76
N VAL A 51 -17.80 -19.94 14.07
CA VAL A 51 -16.77 -20.79 14.67
C VAL A 51 -16.83 -22.21 14.11
N LEU A 52 -18.03 -22.79 13.98
CA LEU A 52 -18.22 -24.13 13.40
C LEU A 52 -17.79 -24.15 11.93
N ARG A 53 -18.15 -23.13 11.15
CA ARG A 53 -17.77 -23.01 9.73
C ARG A 53 -16.25 -22.94 9.57
N VAL A 54 -15.56 -22.15 10.40
CA VAL A 54 -14.09 -22.06 10.36
C VAL A 54 -13.46 -23.39 10.81
N ASP A 55 -13.92 -24.00 11.91
CA ASP A 55 -13.38 -25.29 12.39
C ASP A 55 -13.56 -26.40 11.34
N GLU A 56 -14.72 -26.47 10.69
CA GLU A 56 -14.96 -27.44 9.62
C GLU A 56 -14.04 -27.18 8.43
N PHE A 57 -13.90 -25.93 8.01
CA PHE A 57 -12.99 -25.55 6.94
C PHE A 57 -11.54 -25.96 7.25
N LEU A 58 -11.02 -25.62 8.43
CA LEU A 58 -9.66 -25.97 8.85
C LEU A 58 -9.46 -27.49 8.93
N ARG A 59 -10.46 -28.26 9.39
CA ARG A 59 -10.42 -29.73 9.38
C ARG A 59 -10.34 -30.30 7.96
N ARG A 60 -11.09 -29.73 7.02
CA ARG A 60 -11.05 -30.16 5.62
C ARG A 60 -9.71 -29.77 4.98
N LEU A 61 -9.13 -28.61 5.33
CA LEU A 61 -7.77 -28.25 4.88
C LEU A 61 -6.72 -29.24 5.40
N LEU A 62 -6.80 -29.66 6.66
CA LEU A 62 -5.82 -30.56 7.27
C LEU A 62 -5.82 -31.96 6.63
N LYS A 63 -6.98 -32.39 6.14
CA LYS A 63 -7.13 -33.66 5.40
C LYS A 63 -6.78 -33.54 3.92
N ALA A 64 -6.72 -32.33 3.39
CA ALA A 64 -6.47 -32.09 1.98
C ALA A 64 -4.97 -32.02 1.71
N ASN A 65 -4.53 -32.61 0.60
CA ASN A 65 -3.18 -32.44 0.09
C ASN A 65 -3.11 -31.19 -0.79
N ILE A 66 -2.84 -30.03 -0.17
CA ILE A 66 -2.80 -28.73 -0.86
C ILE A 66 -1.39 -28.49 -1.39
N SER A 67 -1.26 -28.20 -2.68
CA SER A 67 0.04 -27.92 -3.29
C SER A 67 0.64 -26.61 -2.76
N ILE A 68 1.97 -26.48 -2.86
CA ILE A 68 2.67 -25.24 -2.52
C ILE A 68 2.21 -24.06 -3.39
N ASP A 69 1.86 -24.31 -4.65
CA ASP A 69 1.39 -23.29 -5.59
C ASP A 69 -0.01 -22.77 -5.20
N ASP A 70 -0.89 -23.65 -4.73
CA ASP A 70 -2.19 -23.25 -4.20
C ASP A 70 -2.04 -22.45 -2.91
N LEU A 71 -1.15 -22.88 -2.00
CA LEU A 71 -0.86 -22.12 -0.78
C LEU A 71 -0.32 -20.73 -1.11
N ARG A 72 0.57 -20.62 -2.10
CA ARG A 72 1.19 -19.37 -2.53
C ARG A 72 0.20 -18.43 -3.22
N SER A 73 -0.61 -18.96 -4.14
CA SER A 73 -1.59 -18.19 -4.92
C SER A 73 -2.84 -17.77 -4.13
N SER A 74 -3.25 -18.57 -3.14
CA SER A 74 -4.36 -18.27 -2.23
C SER A 74 -3.95 -17.46 -1.00
N ARG A 75 -2.67 -17.53 -0.63
CA ARG A 75 -2.10 -16.97 0.63
C ARG A 75 -2.70 -17.57 1.89
N MET A 76 -3.26 -18.77 1.80
CA MET A 76 -3.82 -19.47 2.96
C MET A 76 -2.76 -19.72 4.04
N HIS A 77 -1.51 -19.97 3.63
CA HIS A 77 -0.37 -20.14 4.55
C HIS A 77 -0.16 -18.90 5.44
N LEU A 78 -0.42 -17.68 4.94
CA LEU A 78 -0.31 -16.45 5.71
C LEU A 78 -1.50 -16.30 6.69
N ALA A 79 -2.72 -16.62 6.24
CA ALA A 79 -3.90 -16.62 7.11
C ALA A 79 -3.72 -17.58 8.30
N VAL A 80 -3.30 -18.82 8.04
CA VAL A 80 -3.08 -19.83 9.08
C VAL A 80 -1.96 -19.41 10.02
N ASN A 81 -0.85 -18.91 9.50
CA ASN A 81 0.28 -18.47 10.33
C ASN A 81 -0.10 -17.28 11.23
N GLU A 82 -0.93 -16.35 10.75
CA GLU A 82 -1.44 -15.23 11.54
C GLU A 82 -2.35 -15.69 12.69
N ILE A 83 -3.24 -16.66 12.46
CA ILE A 83 -4.14 -17.20 13.48
C ILE A 83 -3.36 -18.01 14.52
N ALA A 84 -2.47 -18.89 14.06
CA ALA A 84 -1.60 -19.71 14.91
C ALA A 84 -0.78 -18.82 15.89
N GLY A 85 -0.16 -17.77 15.37
CA GLY A 85 0.67 -16.85 16.18
C GLY A 85 -0.09 -15.92 17.14
N ARG A 86 -1.43 -15.97 17.23
CA ARG A 86 -2.26 -15.03 18.02
C ARG A 86 -3.03 -15.74 19.13
N SER A 87 -2.30 -16.21 20.14
CA SER A 87 -2.77 -17.10 21.21
C SER A 87 -3.99 -16.64 22.03
N THR A 88 -4.34 -15.34 22.03
CA THR A 88 -5.42 -14.78 22.89
C THR A 88 -6.60 -14.16 22.13
N ARG A 89 -6.54 -14.06 20.80
CA ARG A 89 -7.56 -13.34 20.02
C ARG A 89 -8.61 -14.28 19.43
N TRP A 90 -8.16 -15.42 18.92
CA TRP A 90 -9.05 -16.39 18.29
C TRP A 90 -9.54 -17.44 19.29
N PRO A 91 -10.71 -18.07 19.06
CA PRO A 91 -11.14 -19.22 19.86
C PRO A 91 -10.06 -20.31 19.90
N ARG A 92 -9.73 -20.79 21.11
CA ARG A 92 -8.60 -21.71 21.37
C ARG A 92 -8.55 -22.90 20.41
N ARG A 93 -9.70 -23.52 20.14
CA ARG A 93 -9.81 -24.66 19.22
C ARG A 93 -9.39 -24.33 17.78
N LEU A 94 -9.66 -23.13 17.30
CA LEU A 94 -9.23 -22.69 15.97
C LEU A 94 -7.71 -22.45 15.91
N ILE A 95 -7.14 -21.90 16.99
CA ILE A 95 -5.69 -21.72 17.12
C ILE A 95 -4.99 -23.08 17.07
N GLU A 96 -5.43 -24.04 17.89
CA GLU A 96 -4.86 -25.40 17.91
C GLU A 96 -4.93 -26.08 16.53
N ARG A 97 -6.01 -25.84 15.77
CA ARG A 97 -6.14 -26.33 14.39
C ARG A 97 -5.18 -25.65 13.43
N CYS A 98 -4.99 -24.34 13.54
CA CYS A 98 -4.05 -23.60 12.71
C CYS A 98 -2.59 -23.96 13.02
N GLU A 99 -2.23 -24.22 14.28
CA GLU A 99 -0.91 -24.73 14.65
C GLU A 99 -0.65 -26.12 14.04
N ALA A 100 -1.63 -27.04 14.11
CA ALA A 100 -1.49 -28.36 13.46
C ALA A 100 -1.34 -28.25 11.94
N LEU A 101 -2.08 -27.34 11.29
CA LEU A 101 -1.91 -27.06 9.85
C LEU A 101 -0.53 -26.51 9.54
N LYS A 102 -0.07 -25.54 10.34
CA LYS A 102 1.25 -24.93 10.19
C LYS A 102 2.35 -25.99 10.32
N GLU A 103 2.33 -26.82 11.35
CA GLU A 103 3.30 -27.92 11.53
C GLU A 103 3.30 -28.87 10.33
N THR A 104 2.11 -29.26 9.84
CA THR A 104 1.96 -30.16 8.69
C THR A 104 2.57 -29.55 7.42
N TRP A 105 2.26 -28.29 7.14
CA TRP A 105 2.77 -27.60 5.96
C TRP A 105 4.26 -27.28 6.06
N GLU A 106 4.76 -26.93 7.25
CA GLU A 106 6.20 -26.68 7.46
C GLU A 106 7.02 -27.96 7.32
N SER A 107 6.47 -29.10 7.74
CA SER A 107 7.10 -30.41 7.50
C SER A 107 7.19 -30.76 6.02
N ASN A 108 6.22 -30.34 5.20
CA ASN A 108 6.15 -30.69 3.78
C ASN A 108 6.92 -29.72 2.88
N TYR A 109 6.91 -28.42 3.20
CA TYR A 109 7.37 -27.35 2.31
C TYR A 109 8.47 -26.47 2.91
N GLY A 110 8.88 -26.73 4.16
CA GLY A 110 9.76 -25.84 4.92
C GLY A 110 9.00 -24.65 5.52
N PRO A 111 9.71 -23.67 6.11
CA PRO A 111 9.09 -22.57 6.85
C PRO A 111 8.01 -21.83 6.04
N LEU A 112 6.82 -21.58 6.61
CA LEU A 112 5.73 -20.97 5.82
C LEU A 112 6.11 -19.60 5.24
N LYS A 113 6.98 -18.86 5.94
CA LYS A 113 7.48 -17.57 5.50
C LYS A 113 8.31 -17.63 4.21
N SER A 114 8.91 -18.78 3.87
CA SER A 114 9.70 -18.93 2.63
C SER A 114 8.86 -19.24 1.39
N ILE A 115 7.58 -19.59 1.54
CA ILE A 115 6.66 -19.81 0.42
C ILE A 115 6.51 -18.52 -0.43
N GLY A 116 6.54 -17.36 0.23
CA GLY A 116 6.44 -16.06 -0.43
C GLY A 116 5.06 -15.79 -1.05
N ILE A 117 4.98 -14.77 -1.91
CA ILE A 117 3.75 -14.42 -2.63
C ILE A 117 4.04 -14.30 -4.13
N LEU A 118 2.99 -14.34 -4.94
CA LEU A 118 3.06 -14.05 -6.37
C LEU A 118 2.82 -12.55 -6.58
N LEU A 119 3.75 -11.88 -7.24
CA LEU A 119 3.60 -10.46 -7.57
C LEU A 119 3.70 -10.20 -9.06
N TYR A 120 4.72 -10.75 -9.72
CA TYR A 120 4.97 -10.57 -11.16
C TYR A 120 4.65 -11.84 -11.97
N GLU A 121 4.63 -12.99 -11.30
CA GLU A 121 4.26 -14.30 -11.83
C GLU A 121 2.75 -14.38 -12.14
N PRO A 122 2.30 -15.33 -12.98
CA PRO A 122 0.87 -15.52 -13.28
C PRO A 122 0.01 -15.57 -12.01
N GLY A 123 -1.06 -14.78 -11.99
CA GLY A 123 -1.94 -14.61 -10.81
C GLY A 123 -1.46 -13.56 -9.80
N GLY A 124 -0.26 -13.00 -9.96
CA GLY A 124 0.23 -11.85 -9.20
C GLY A 124 -0.33 -10.51 -9.71
N ARG A 125 -0.39 -9.51 -8.83
CA ARG A 125 -1.00 -8.19 -9.12
C ARG A 125 -0.33 -7.43 -10.26
N LEU A 126 0.98 -7.57 -10.41
CA LEU A 126 1.78 -6.87 -11.42
C LEU A 126 2.06 -7.74 -12.65
N HIS A 127 1.50 -8.94 -12.71
CA HIS A 127 1.63 -9.82 -13.86
C HIS A 127 1.09 -9.17 -15.13
N GLY A 128 1.91 -9.12 -16.17
CA GLY A 128 1.56 -8.47 -17.44
C GLY A 128 1.57 -6.93 -17.40
N ILE A 129 1.75 -6.30 -16.23
CA ILE A 129 1.81 -4.84 -16.08
C ILE A 129 3.26 -4.36 -16.21
N CYS A 130 4.17 -4.92 -15.42
CA CYS A 130 5.59 -4.58 -15.45
C CYS A 130 6.44 -5.77 -15.00
N GLN A 131 7.75 -5.64 -15.15
CA GLN A 131 8.74 -6.60 -14.67
C GLN A 131 9.55 -6.01 -13.51
N PRO A 132 10.14 -6.84 -12.64
CA PRO A 132 10.97 -6.37 -11.53
C PRO A 132 12.11 -5.42 -11.94
N GLU A 133 12.64 -5.62 -13.15
CA GLU A 133 13.76 -4.86 -13.73
C GLU A 133 13.34 -3.50 -14.30
N ASP A 134 12.02 -3.25 -14.45
CA ASP A 134 11.49 -1.98 -14.96
C ASP A 134 11.65 -0.88 -13.89
N ILE A 135 12.90 -0.39 -13.71
CA ILE A 135 13.24 0.62 -12.70
C ILE A 135 12.91 2.03 -13.15
N ASP A 136 13.16 2.32 -14.41
CA ASP A 136 12.96 3.64 -14.97
C ASP A 136 11.48 3.86 -15.34
N ARG A 137 10.90 4.92 -14.78
CA ARG A 137 9.50 5.32 -15.01
C ARG A 137 9.24 5.66 -16.48
N ASN A 138 10.16 6.35 -17.15
CA ASN A 138 9.98 6.78 -18.54
C ASN A 138 10.00 5.58 -19.49
N VAL A 139 10.91 4.63 -19.24
CA VAL A 139 10.96 3.37 -20.00
C VAL A 139 9.65 2.60 -19.86
N LEU A 140 9.13 2.49 -18.63
CA LEU A 140 7.89 1.79 -18.37
C LEU A 140 6.68 2.50 -19.02
N PHE A 141 6.66 3.83 -19.00
CA PHE A 141 5.63 4.64 -19.65
C PHE A 141 5.58 4.40 -21.16
N VAL A 142 6.74 4.41 -21.82
CA VAL A 142 6.85 4.13 -23.26
C VAL A 142 6.41 2.69 -23.57
N LYS A 143 6.77 1.73 -22.72
CA LYS A 143 6.34 0.33 -22.84
C LYS A 143 4.82 0.20 -22.79
N TRP A 144 4.16 0.90 -21.86
CA TRP A 144 2.70 0.88 -21.75
C TRP A 144 2.01 1.56 -22.93
N LEU A 145 2.50 2.71 -23.39
CA LEU A 145 1.95 3.38 -24.58
C LEU A 145 2.02 2.53 -25.85
N LYS A 146 3.04 1.69 -25.97
CA LYS A 146 3.22 0.78 -27.12
C LYS A 146 2.40 -0.50 -27.01
N SER A 147 1.86 -0.81 -25.83
CA SER A 147 1.12 -2.05 -25.59
C SER A 147 -0.37 -1.83 -25.85
N PRO A 148 -0.96 -2.46 -26.89
CA PRO A 148 -2.38 -2.28 -27.21
C PRO A 148 -3.33 -2.78 -26.12
N SER A 149 -2.86 -3.69 -25.27
CA SER A 149 -3.60 -4.28 -24.16
C SER A 149 -3.41 -3.53 -22.83
N ALA A 150 -2.59 -2.48 -22.79
CA ALA A 150 -2.42 -1.70 -21.58
C ALA A 150 -3.69 -0.93 -21.24
N ALA A 151 -4.10 -0.97 -19.97
CA ALA A 151 -5.20 -0.15 -19.45
C ALA A 151 -4.90 1.36 -19.47
N PHE A 152 -3.65 1.73 -19.82
CA PHE A 152 -3.12 3.08 -19.75
C PHE A 152 -3.75 3.99 -20.81
N SER A 153 -4.55 4.96 -20.37
CA SER A 153 -5.15 5.99 -21.24
C SER A 153 -5.10 7.37 -20.59
N PRO A 154 -4.13 8.24 -20.99
CA PRO A 154 -4.07 9.61 -20.50
C PRO A 154 -5.35 10.41 -20.75
N LEU A 155 -6.02 10.17 -21.87
CA LEU A 155 -7.27 10.85 -22.22
C LEU A 155 -8.41 10.46 -21.28
N LYS A 156 -8.49 9.18 -20.87
CA LYS A 156 -9.46 8.74 -19.87
C LYS A 156 -9.20 9.44 -18.53
N ALA A 157 -7.94 9.49 -18.10
CA ALA A 157 -7.54 10.04 -16.81
C ALA A 157 -7.81 11.55 -16.65
N LYS A 158 -7.86 12.31 -17.75
CA LYS A 158 -8.17 13.75 -17.76
C LYS A 158 -9.65 14.10 -17.62
N ARG A 159 -10.55 13.14 -17.82
CA ARG A 159 -11.99 13.38 -17.70
C ARG A 159 -12.35 13.72 -16.25
N PHE A 160 -13.29 14.65 -16.06
CA PHE A 160 -13.83 14.99 -14.75
C PHE A 160 -14.76 13.90 -14.21
N GLY A 161 -14.90 13.81 -12.89
CA GLY A 161 -15.85 12.91 -12.24
C GLY A 161 -15.49 11.43 -12.30
N ASP A 162 -16.52 10.59 -12.40
CA ASP A 162 -16.37 9.14 -12.35
C ASP A 162 -15.77 8.57 -13.64
N LEU A 163 -14.83 7.64 -13.49
CA LEU A 163 -14.15 6.92 -14.58
C LEU A 163 -14.36 5.39 -14.50
N GLY A 164 -15.32 4.95 -13.69
CA GLY A 164 -15.62 3.54 -13.41
C GLY A 164 -14.75 2.95 -12.30
N PHE A 165 -14.21 3.79 -11.41
CA PHE A 165 -13.47 3.33 -10.22
C PHE A 165 -14.38 3.38 -9.00
N THR A 166 -14.21 2.43 -8.10
CA THR A 166 -14.97 2.38 -6.85
C THR A 166 -14.15 3.01 -5.74
N ALA A 167 -14.76 3.87 -4.91
CA ALA A 167 -14.08 4.37 -3.72
C ALA A 167 -13.61 3.19 -2.84
N GLY A 168 -12.33 3.23 -2.48
CA GLY A 168 -11.60 2.11 -1.88
C GLY A 168 -10.63 1.44 -2.86
N ASP A 169 -10.74 1.66 -4.17
CA ASP A 169 -9.76 1.20 -5.15
C ASP A 169 -8.35 1.60 -4.74
N TRP A 170 -7.42 0.66 -4.89
CA TRP A 170 -6.11 0.73 -4.28
C TRP A 170 -5.01 0.31 -5.26
N TRP A 171 -3.89 1.02 -5.18
CA TRP A 171 -2.68 0.76 -5.96
C TRP A 171 -1.44 0.80 -5.07
N ILE A 172 -0.41 0.07 -5.48
CA ILE A 172 0.87 0.01 -4.74
C ILE A 172 1.50 1.41 -4.61
N ASN A 173 1.39 2.26 -5.65
CA ASN A 173 1.92 3.62 -5.68
C ASN A 173 1.22 4.44 -6.80
N PRO A 174 1.48 5.76 -6.92
CA PRO A 174 0.90 6.59 -7.98
C PRO A 174 1.19 6.11 -9.41
N LEU A 175 2.29 5.40 -9.66
CA LEU A 175 2.65 4.89 -10.99
C LEU A 175 1.66 3.83 -11.48
N PHE A 176 1.16 2.98 -10.58
CA PHE A 176 0.13 1.99 -10.92
C PHE A 176 -1.28 2.57 -10.99
N ALA A 177 -1.56 3.66 -10.25
CA ALA A 177 -2.78 4.43 -10.44
C ALA A 177 -2.80 5.14 -11.81
N LEU A 178 -1.66 5.66 -12.24
CA LEU A 178 -1.46 6.18 -13.60
C LEU A 178 -1.71 5.09 -14.65
N TYR A 179 -1.13 3.90 -14.48
CA TYR A 179 -1.38 2.77 -15.37
C TYR A 179 -2.88 2.42 -15.49
N ALA A 180 -3.60 2.43 -14.37
CA ALA A 180 -5.04 2.17 -14.37
C ALA A 180 -5.86 3.30 -15.03
N GLY A 181 -5.29 4.50 -15.15
CA GLY A 181 -5.92 5.66 -15.78
C GLY A 181 -6.86 6.45 -14.88
N ILE A 182 -6.67 6.40 -13.55
CA ILE A 182 -7.42 7.27 -12.61
C ILE A 182 -6.82 8.68 -12.49
N ILE A 183 -5.51 8.78 -12.74
CA ILE A 183 -4.70 10.01 -12.78
C ILE A 183 -3.78 9.97 -14.00
N ASP A 184 -3.35 11.12 -14.52
CA ASP A 184 -2.42 11.21 -15.66
C ASP A 184 -1.02 11.72 -15.27
N ASN A 185 -0.82 12.03 -13.99
CA ASN A 185 0.49 12.27 -13.39
C ASN A 185 0.73 11.28 -12.24
N SER A 186 1.92 10.68 -12.17
CA SER A 186 2.35 9.79 -11.09
C SER A 186 3.51 10.34 -10.27
N ASP A 187 3.61 11.66 -10.11
CA ASP A 187 4.59 12.25 -9.19
C ASP A 187 4.43 11.63 -7.79
N ALA A 188 5.54 11.11 -7.26
CA ALA A 188 5.59 10.55 -5.91
C ALA A 188 5.36 11.61 -4.84
N SER A 189 5.67 12.87 -5.17
CA SER A 189 5.35 13.99 -4.32
C SER A 189 3.82 14.14 -4.18
N GLY A 190 3.00 13.81 -5.17
CA GLY A 190 1.55 14.06 -5.16
C GLY A 190 1.20 15.44 -5.72
N GLY A 191 0.08 16.02 -5.28
CA GLY A 191 -0.41 17.33 -5.72
C GLY A 191 -1.71 17.28 -6.53
N ILE A 192 -2.10 18.44 -7.05
CA ILE A 192 -3.29 18.62 -7.87
C ILE A 192 -3.01 18.17 -9.30
N VAL A 193 -3.91 17.36 -9.84
CA VAL A 193 -3.86 16.88 -11.23
C VAL A 193 -4.90 17.65 -12.02
N ALA A 194 -4.41 18.47 -12.97
CA ALA A 194 -5.21 19.45 -13.68
C ALA A 194 -4.68 19.72 -15.09
N ASP A 195 -5.55 20.25 -15.95
CA ASP A 195 -5.20 20.76 -17.28
C ASP A 195 -5.77 22.18 -17.48
N ALA A 196 -5.87 22.61 -18.75
CA ALA A 196 -6.45 23.91 -19.10
C ALA A 196 -7.93 24.04 -18.73
N ASN A 197 -8.66 22.92 -18.72
CA ASN A 197 -10.10 22.86 -18.47
C ASN A 197 -10.41 22.84 -16.97
N GLY A 198 -9.53 22.31 -16.12
CA GLY A 198 -9.76 22.29 -14.69
C GLY A 198 -8.97 21.21 -13.95
N ALA A 199 -9.20 21.11 -12.65
CA ALA A 199 -8.64 20.05 -11.82
C ALA A 199 -9.61 18.85 -11.77
N TYR A 200 -9.08 17.65 -11.94
CA TYR A 200 -9.87 16.41 -11.99
C TYR A 200 -9.45 15.37 -10.94
N ALA A 201 -8.24 15.49 -10.37
CA ALA A 201 -7.84 14.67 -9.23
C ALA A 201 -6.90 15.43 -8.27
N VAL A 202 -6.80 14.95 -7.03
CA VAL A 202 -5.79 15.39 -6.05
C VAL A 202 -5.17 14.15 -5.42
N VAL A 203 -3.84 14.07 -5.46
CA VAL A 203 -3.05 13.02 -4.79
C VAL A 203 -2.43 13.61 -3.54
N MET A 204 -2.94 13.23 -2.38
CA MET A 204 -2.54 13.79 -1.09
C MET A 204 -1.42 12.98 -0.46
N THR A 205 -0.33 13.64 -0.07
CA THR A 205 0.80 13.05 0.64
C THR A 205 1.28 13.94 1.79
N ALA A 206 2.20 13.44 2.62
CA ALA A 206 2.88 14.22 3.66
C ALA A 206 1.94 15.12 4.49
N GLY A 207 2.11 16.45 4.45
CA GLY A 207 1.34 17.43 5.22
C GLY A 207 0.16 18.05 4.45
N ASP A 208 -0.29 17.44 3.36
CA ASP A 208 -1.30 18.01 2.46
C ASP A 208 -2.71 18.05 3.10
N GLU A 209 -2.97 17.31 4.18
CA GLU A 209 -4.27 17.31 4.86
C GLU A 209 -4.23 18.10 6.16
N VAL A 210 -5.18 19.02 6.31
CA VAL A 210 -5.49 19.65 7.58
C VAL A 210 -6.63 18.87 8.24
N LYS A 211 -6.52 18.65 9.55
CA LYS A 211 -7.50 17.88 10.31
C LYS A 211 -8.90 18.46 10.12
N GLY A 212 -9.76 17.70 9.43
CA GLY A 212 -11.16 18.04 9.19
C GLY A 212 -12.03 17.85 10.44
N SER A 213 -13.25 18.39 10.37
CA SER A 213 -14.29 18.24 11.40
C SER A 213 -15.02 16.90 11.33
N SER A 214 -15.04 16.26 10.17
CA SER A 214 -15.75 15.00 9.90
C SER A 214 -15.01 14.21 8.81
N PRO A 215 -15.26 12.90 8.66
CA PRO A 215 -14.65 12.11 7.59
C PRO A 215 -15.07 12.52 6.18
N ASP A 216 -16.23 13.18 6.03
CA ASP A 216 -16.78 13.59 4.73
C ASP A 216 -16.34 14.99 4.28
N ILE A 217 -15.68 15.73 5.18
CA ILE A 217 -15.12 17.06 4.92
C ILE A 217 -13.62 16.98 5.10
N LEU A 218 -12.89 17.20 4.00
CA LEU A 218 -11.44 17.26 4.03
C LEU A 218 -10.97 18.67 3.66
N VAL A 219 -9.86 19.08 4.26
CA VAL A 219 -9.21 20.36 3.94
C VAL A 219 -7.83 20.04 3.38
N TYR A 220 -7.65 20.33 2.10
CA TYR A 220 -6.38 20.16 1.39
C TYR A 220 -5.57 21.45 1.46
N ARG A 221 -4.35 21.36 1.98
CA ARG A 221 -3.36 22.43 1.95
C ARG A 221 -2.56 22.32 0.67
N ALA A 222 -2.84 23.18 -0.30
CA ALA A 222 -2.09 23.19 -1.55
C ALA A 222 -0.66 23.70 -1.33
N ARG A 223 0.25 23.14 -2.11
CA ARG A 223 1.67 23.51 -2.09
C ARG A 223 1.89 24.84 -2.81
N THR A 224 2.95 25.53 -2.40
CA THR A 224 3.29 26.86 -2.92
C THR A 224 3.72 26.83 -4.40
N ASP A 225 4.22 25.71 -4.89
CA ASP A 225 4.63 25.47 -6.28
C ASP A 225 3.52 24.82 -7.13
N ASP A 226 2.47 24.28 -6.51
CA ASP A 226 1.37 23.63 -7.21
C ASP A 226 0.40 24.67 -7.81
N THR A 227 0.57 24.93 -9.11
CA THR A 227 -0.26 25.88 -9.88
C THR A 227 -1.70 25.39 -10.06
N GLY A 228 -1.97 24.09 -9.87
CA GLY A 228 -3.31 23.52 -9.91
C GLY A 228 -4.25 24.14 -8.87
N ARG A 229 -3.72 24.77 -7.81
CA ARG A 229 -4.51 25.46 -6.79
C ARG A 229 -5.43 26.52 -7.38
N TYR A 230 -5.02 27.18 -8.45
CA TYR A 230 -5.83 28.20 -9.12
C TYR A 230 -7.00 27.59 -9.89
N ARG A 231 -6.90 26.32 -10.32
CA ARG A 231 -7.98 25.57 -10.97
C ARG A 231 -9.06 25.13 -9.99
N LEU A 232 -8.70 24.92 -8.72
CA LEU A 232 -9.65 24.58 -7.66
C LEU A 232 -10.29 25.81 -7.01
N THR A 233 -9.66 26.97 -7.11
CA THR A 233 -10.10 28.21 -6.43
C THR A 233 -10.65 29.28 -7.37
N SER A 234 -10.73 29.00 -8.68
CA SER A 234 -11.36 29.93 -9.62
C SER A 234 -12.87 30.01 -9.39
N GLY A 235 -13.45 31.17 -9.68
CA GLY A 235 -14.90 31.39 -9.67
C GLY A 235 -15.63 30.83 -10.91
N THR A 236 -15.00 29.95 -11.69
CA THR A 236 -15.55 29.44 -12.95
C THR A 236 -16.37 28.16 -12.73
N PRO A 237 -17.30 27.78 -13.62
CA PRO A 237 -18.06 26.54 -13.48
C PRO A 237 -17.18 25.29 -13.43
N GLU A 238 -16.05 25.31 -14.12
CA GLU A 238 -15.16 24.16 -14.24
C GLU A 238 -14.46 23.81 -12.91
N SER A 239 -14.23 24.78 -12.03
CA SER A 239 -13.68 24.52 -10.68
C SER A 239 -14.66 23.77 -9.77
N ARG A 240 -15.91 23.62 -10.20
CA ARG A 240 -16.97 22.94 -9.46
C ARG A 240 -17.18 21.50 -9.92
N HIS A 241 -16.44 21.05 -10.92
CA HIS A 241 -16.48 19.65 -11.32
C HIS A 241 -16.04 18.73 -10.16
N PRO A 242 -16.62 17.52 -10.05
CA PRO A 242 -16.17 16.55 -9.08
C PRO A 242 -14.71 16.14 -9.30
N VAL A 243 -13.96 16.14 -8.20
CA VAL A 243 -12.53 15.86 -8.14
C VAL A 243 -12.30 14.53 -7.45
N ARG A 244 -11.50 13.67 -8.07
CA ARG A 244 -11.08 12.39 -7.49
C ARG A 244 -10.04 12.62 -6.41
N ILE A 245 -10.30 12.15 -5.19
CA ILE A 245 -9.34 12.28 -4.09
C ILE A 245 -8.62 10.95 -3.88
N LEU A 246 -7.28 10.99 -3.90
CA LEU A 246 -6.45 9.84 -3.61
C LEU A 246 -5.56 10.14 -2.39
N ARG A 247 -5.60 9.29 -1.37
CA ARG A 247 -4.74 9.40 -0.19
C ARG A 247 -3.60 8.38 -0.26
N SER A 248 -2.37 8.87 -0.09
CA SER A 248 -1.18 8.02 0.02
C SER A 248 -0.96 7.58 1.46
N HIS A 249 -0.35 6.42 1.67
CA HIS A 249 0.14 5.98 2.98
C HIS A 249 1.20 6.90 3.61
N SER A 250 1.84 7.75 2.81
CA SER A 250 2.78 8.76 3.30
C SER A 250 2.09 10.02 3.84
N LEU A 251 0.76 10.12 3.71
CA LEU A 251 -0.04 11.23 4.23
C LEU A 251 -0.12 11.18 5.76
N ARG A 252 0.13 12.32 6.41
CA ARG A 252 -0.01 12.50 7.86
C ARG A 252 -1.48 12.78 8.20
N SER A 253 -2.31 11.75 8.07
CA SER A 253 -3.75 11.82 8.30
C SER A 253 -4.26 10.53 8.94
N PHE A 254 -5.28 10.65 9.80
CA PHE A 254 -5.99 9.49 10.35
C PHE A 254 -6.71 8.68 9.27
N TYR A 255 -7.02 9.30 8.13
CA TYR A 255 -7.72 8.66 7.02
C TYR A 255 -6.77 8.08 5.98
N ALA A 256 -5.45 8.22 6.16
CA ALA A 256 -4.47 7.68 5.22
C ALA A 256 -4.52 6.13 5.22
N PRO A 257 -4.38 5.48 4.05
CA PRO A 257 -4.26 4.02 4.02
C PRO A 257 -2.94 3.57 4.67
N LYS A 258 -2.93 2.41 5.32
CA LYS A 258 -1.70 1.84 5.94
C LYS A 258 -0.59 1.48 4.93
N ALA A 259 -0.91 1.37 3.65
CA ALA A 259 0.02 1.04 2.57
C ALA A 259 -0.50 1.59 1.24
N GLY A 260 0.41 1.86 0.29
CA GLY A 260 0.10 2.27 -1.08
C GLY A 260 -0.68 3.58 -1.24
N LEU A 261 -1.57 3.62 -2.23
CA LEU A 261 -2.40 4.76 -2.62
C LEU A 261 -3.85 4.29 -2.77
N ARG A 262 -4.78 4.93 -2.08
CA ARG A 262 -6.21 4.59 -2.11
C ARG A 262 -7.01 5.73 -2.73
N TYR A 263 -7.91 5.41 -3.65
CA TYR A 263 -8.93 6.32 -4.15
C TYR A 263 -10.05 6.41 -3.13
N ASP A 264 -10.27 7.59 -2.58
CA ASP A 264 -11.26 7.78 -1.54
C ASP A 264 -12.63 8.16 -2.10
N GLY A 265 -12.77 8.45 -3.40
CA GLY A 265 -14.05 8.82 -4.02
C GLY A 265 -14.09 10.26 -4.54
N LEU A 266 -15.22 10.62 -5.14
CA LEU A 266 -15.46 11.96 -5.66
C LEU A 266 -15.82 12.97 -4.56
N HIS A 267 -15.22 14.15 -4.66
CA HIS A 267 -15.51 15.28 -3.81
C HIS A 267 -15.76 16.53 -4.66
N LYS A 268 -16.51 17.49 -4.12
CA LYS A 268 -16.66 18.83 -4.72
C LYS A 268 -15.95 19.87 -3.86
N VAL A 269 -15.40 20.91 -4.49
CA VAL A 269 -14.88 22.07 -3.77
C VAL A 269 -16.05 22.84 -3.16
N SER A 270 -16.14 22.86 -1.83
CA SER A 270 -17.17 23.58 -1.07
C SER A 270 -16.72 24.96 -0.60
N GLY A 271 -15.41 25.21 -0.54
CA GLY A 271 -14.86 26.54 -0.22
C GLY A 271 -13.34 26.53 -0.23
N TRP A 272 -12.73 27.70 -0.03
CA TRP A 272 -11.29 27.81 0.17
C TRP A 272 -10.97 29.03 1.02
N THR A 273 -9.82 29.00 1.69
CA THR A 273 -9.25 30.13 2.42
C THR A 273 -7.84 30.38 1.91
N VAL A 274 -7.51 31.65 1.70
CA VAL A 274 -6.17 32.11 1.36
C VAL A 274 -5.65 32.92 2.53
N ARG A 275 -4.52 32.52 3.11
CA ARG A 275 -3.90 33.24 4.22
C ARG A 275 -2.39 33.23 4.12
N THR A 276 -1.76 34.21 4.72
CA THR A 276 -0.30 34.22 4.89
C THR A 276 0.05 33.42 6.14
N ASP A 277 0.91 32.42 6.01
CA ASP A 277 1.45 31.70 7.17
C ASP A 277 2.32 32.65 8.01
N PRO A 278 2.01 32.86 9.30
CA PRO A 278 2.74 33.80 10.14
C PRO A 278 4.23 33.48 10.26
N GLN A 279 4.59 32.19 10.21
CA GLN A 279 5.98 31.71 10.36
C GLN A 279 6.76 31.81 9.04
N SER A 280 6.30 31.17 7.97
CA SER A 280 7.04 31.14 6.69
C SER A 280 6.85 32.39 5.83
N LYS A 281 5.88 33.25 6.17
CA LYS A 281 5.41 34.39 5.35
C LYS A 281 4.92 34.00 3.94
N GLN A 282 4.71 32.71 3.69
CA GLN A 282 4.20 32.21 2.41
C GLN A 282 2.67 32.28 2.37
N VAL A 283 2.11 32.47 1.18
CA VAL A 283 0.67 32.38 0.96
C VAL A 283 0.26 30.92 0.90
N VAL A 284 -0.62 30.52 1.81
CA VAL A 284 -1.16 29.17 1.94
C VAL A 284 -2.61 29.15 1.43
N TYR A 285 -2.89 28.17 0.57
CA TYR A 285 -4.23 27.89 0.07
C TYR A 285 -4.77 26.64 0.76
N GLU A 286 -5.86 26.79 1.50
CA GLU A 286 -6.58 25.67 2.10
C GLU A 286 -7.93 25.51 1.41
N ILE A 287 -8.07 24.43 0.65
CA ILE A 287 -9.26 24.11 -0.14
C ILE A 287 -10.09 23.09 0.62
N THR A 288 -11.34 23.44 0.89
CA THR A 288 -12.30 22.55 1.55
C THR A 288 -13.07 21.76 0.50
N PHE A 289 -13.07 20.45 0.67
CA PHE A 289 -13.78 19.50 -0.16
C PHE A 289 -14.86 18.81 0.65
N THR A 290 -16.00 18.58 0.02
CA THR A 290 -17.10 17.80 0.58
C THR A 290 -17.33 16.58 -0.28
N ARG A 291 -17.34 15.40 0.34
CA ARG A 291 -17.63 14.12 -0.32
C ARG A 291 -18.99 14.14 -1.01
N LEU A 292 -19.08 13.55 -2.19
CA LEU A 292 -20.38 13.39 -2.85
C LEU A 292 -21.24 12.34 -2.13
N ALA A 293 -22.53 12.60 -1.98
CA ALA A 293 -23.47 11.70 -1.32
C ALA A 293 -23.69 10.38 -2.08
N SER A 294 -23.32 10.32 -3.36
CA SER A 294 -23.34 9.10 -4.18
C SER A 294 -22.22 8.12 -3.84
N GLU A 295 -21.17 8.57 -3.13
CA GLU A 295 -20.03 7.74 -2.80
C GLU A 295 -20.32 6.83 -1.60
N PRO A 296 -19.71 5.62 -1.55
CA PRO A 296 -19.72 4.79 -0.36
C PRO A 296 -19.24 5.55 0.88
N SER A 297 -19.70 5.13 2.06
CA SER A 297 -19.29 5.75 3.32
C SER A 297 -17.77 5.67 3.53
N MET A 298 -17.18 6.69 4.15
CA MET A 298 -15.75 6.67 4.47
C MET A 298 -15.36 5.50 5.38
N ALA A 299 -16.27 4.97 6.18
CA ALA A 299 -16.04 3.76 6.97
C ALA A 299 -15.82 2.52 6.10
N GLN A 300 -16.56 2.39 4.99
CA GLN A 300 -16.35 1.30 4.02
C GLN A 300 -15.04 1.47 3.26
N VAL A 301 -14.74 2.70 2.79
CA VAL A 301 -13.49 3.01 2.06
C VAL A 301 -12.25 2.70 2.91
N GLN A 302 -12.29 3.04 4.19
CA GLN A 302 -11.16 2.84 5.11
C GLN A 302 -10.85 1.37 5.43
N ARG A 303 -11.73 0.42 5.04
CA ARG A 303 -11.41 -1.01 5.16
C ARG A 303 -10.22 -1.42 4.28
N ARG A 304 -9.91 -0.63 3.24
CA ARG A 304 -8.76 -0.86 2.37
C ARG A 304 -7.55 -0.01 2.76
N PRO A 305 -6.31 -0.52 2.58
CA PRO A 305 -5.97 -1.77 1.87
C PRO A 305 -6.25 -3.04 2.65
N PHE A 306 -6.64 -4.09 1.92
CA PHE A 306 -6.74 -5.45 2.45
C PHE A 306 -5.37 -6.03 2.81
N ALA A 307 -5.37 -7.12 3.56
CA ALA A 307 -4.16 -7.81 3.98
C ALA A 307 -3.28 -8.20 2.78
N GLU A 308 -3.89 -8.71 1.70
CA GLU A 308 -3.18 -9.11 0.49
C GLU A 308 -2.51 -7.92 -0.21
N GLU A 309 -3.13 -6.75 -0.13
CA GLU A 309 -2.63 -5.51 -0.74
C GLU A 309 -1.45 -4.94 0.04
N VAL A 310 -1.51 -5.02 1.37
CA VAL A 310 -0.39 -4.64 2.23
C VAL A 310 0.83 -5.53 1.93
N GLU A 311 0.61 -6.82 1.71
CA GLU A 311 1.66 -7.75 1.33
C GLU A 311 2.24 -7.44 -0.04
N ASP A 312 1.38 -7.18 -1.04
CA ASP A 312 1.82 -6.78 -2.38
C ASP A 312 2.69 -5.52 -2.33
N TYR A 313 2.28 -4.54 -1.52
CA TYR A 313 3.07 -3.33 -1.29
C TYR A 313 4.42 -3.61 -0.62
N LYS A 314 4.45 -4.44 0.42
CA LYS A 314 5.69 -4.81 1.12
C LYS A 314 6.64 -5.58 0.22
N GLU A 315 6.12 -6.54 -0.53
CA GLU A 315 6.91 -7.36 -1.45
C GLU A 315 7.43 -6.53 -2.62
N TYR A 316 6.61 -5.63 -3.15
CA TYR A 316 7.05 -4.67 -4.16
C TYR A 316 8.26 -3.86 -3.67
N LYS A 317 8.20 -3.31 -2.45
CA LYS A 317 9.33 -2.54 -1.88
C LYS A 317 10.56 -3.43 -1.70
N ARG A 318 10.40 -4.62 -1.13
CA ARG A 318 11.50 -5.57 -0.91
C ARG A 318 12.21 -5.90 -2.24
N LEU A 319 11.45 -6.28 -3.26
CA LEU A 319 12.00 -6.59 -4.58
C LEU A 319 12.65 -5.37 -5.21
N ARG A 320 12.06 -4.18 -5.07
CA ARG A 320 12.63 -2.95 -5.61
C ARG A 320 13.99 -2.61 -4.98
N ASP A 321 14.12 -2.80 -3.67
CA ASP A 321 15.36 -2.57 -2.95
C ASP A 321 16.46 -3.57 -3.38
N VAL A 322 16.09 -4.84 -3.57
CA VAL A 322 17.00 -5.87 -4.09
C VAL A 322 17.52 -5.49 -5.48
N HIS A 323 16.64 -5.12 -6.42
CA HIS A 323 17.04 -4.76 -7.78
C HIS A 323 17.86 -3.46 -7.83
N ARG A 324 17.54 -2.48 -6.98
CA ARG A 324 18.33 -1.25 -6.86
C ARG A 324 19.75 -1.55 -6.39
N LYS A 325 19.91 -2.40 -5.37
CA LYS A 325 21.23 -2.82 -4.86
C LYS A 325 22.03 -3.57 -5.92
N LYS A 326 21.38 -4.48 -6.67
CA LYS A 326 22.00 -5.20 -7.79
C LYS A 326 22.52 -4.25 -8.87
N GLN A 327 21.73 -3.26 -9.29
CA GLN A 327 22.17 -2.26 -10.27
C GLN A 327 23.33 -1.40 -9.76
N ILE A 328 23.38 -1.11 -8.46
CA ILE A 328 24.52 -0.37 -7.88
C ILE A 328 25.78 -1.22 -7.91
N SER A 329 25.70 -2.51 -7.57
CA SER A 329 26.86 -3.41 -7.60
C SER A 329 27.38 -3.71 -9.01
N GLU A 330 26.51 -3.67 -10.03
CA GLU A 330 26.86 -3.97 -11.42
C GLU A 330 27.35 -2.75 -12.22
N ARG A 331 27.22 -1.52 -11.68
CA ARG A 331 27.76 -0.32 -12.34
C ARG A 331 29.28 -0.27 -12.14
N PRO A 332 30.08 -0.23 -13.22
CA PRO A 332 31.53 -0.04 -13.08
C PRO A 332 31.80 1.30 -12.40
N PRO A 333 32.86 1.41 -11.57
CA PRO A 333 33.24 2.67 -10.95
C PRO A 333 33.48 3.69 -12.07
N LYS A 334 32.80 4.83 -11.99
CA LYS A 334 33.09 5.95 -12.89
C LYS A 334 34.47 6.47 -12.52
N ILE A 335 35.50 6.04 -13.25
CA ILE A 335 36.81 6.70 -13.24
C ILE A 335 36.57 8.07 -13.87
N ALA A 336 36.47 9.11 -13.04
CA ALA A 336 36.52 10.48 -13.50
C ALA A 336 37.94 10.74 -14.00
N ILE A 337 38.16 10.69 -15.31
CA ILE A 337 39.36 11.23 -15.91
C ILE A 337 39.15 12.75 -15.92
N SER A 338 39.63 13.44 -14.87
CA SER A 338 39.77 14.89 -14.91
C SER A 338 40.98 15.22 -15.76
N GLY A 339 40.78 15.86 -16.91
CA GLY A 339 41.83 16.61 -17.57
C GLY A 339 42.26 17.76 -16.64
N ASP A 340 43.54 17.75 -16.27
CA ASP A 340 44.35 18.83 -15.68
C ASP A 340 43.62 19.90 -14.86
N ALA A 341 43.49 19.64 -13.55
CA ALA A 341 43.77 20.59 -12.48
C ALA A 341 43.64 19.87 -11.13
N ILE A 342 44.74 19.80 -10.37
CA ILE A 342 44.72 19.38 -8.97
C ILE A 342 44.13 20.54 -8.17
N TYR A 343 42.92 20.34 -7.64
CA TYR A 343 42.46 20.95 -6.40
C TYR A 343 41.86 19.84 -5.54
N GLU A 344 42.50 19.57 -4.41
CA GLU A 344 41.85 18.88 -3.29
C GLU A 344 40.76 19.81 -2.76
N ASP A 345 39.50 19.44 -2.95
CA ASP A 345 38.44 19.91 -2.07
C ASP A 345 37.57 18.74 -1.63
N ALA A 346 37.70 18.46 -0.34
CA ALA A 346 36.90 17.51 0.39
C ALA A 346 35.57 18.19 0.74
N THR A 347 34.55 18.05 -0.10
CA THR A 347 33.11 18.03 0.26
C THR A 347 32.25 18.11 -1.00
N ALA A 348 31.86 16.94 -1.53
CA ALA A 348 30.77 16.88 -2.51
C ALA A 348 29.97 15.59 -2.29
N GLU A 349 29.26 15.53 -1.17
CA GLU A 349 28.05 14.70 -1.13
C GLU A 349 27.04 15.29 -2.12
N SER A 350 26.67 14.49 -3.12
CA SER A 350 25.59 14.80 -4.05
C SER A 350 24.28 15.01 -3.29
N PRO A 351 23.59 16.17 -3.42
CA PRO A 351 22.42 16.48 -2.61
C PRO A 351 21.13 15.75 -3.04
N PHE A 352 21.22 14.65 -3.80
CA PHE A 352 20.03 13.95 -4.31
C PHE A 352 19.84 12.52 -3.78
N GLN A 353 20.52 12.11 -2.70
CA GLN A 353 20.43 10.73 -2.20
C GLN A 353 20.20 10.56 -0.69
N SER A 354 20.02 11.63 0.09
CA SER A 354 19.82 11.55 1.55
C SER A 354 18.43 12.00 2.00
N GLN A 355 17.39 11.33 1.52
CA GLN A 355 16.11 11.26 2.24
C GLN A 355 15.61 9.84 2.22
N PHE A 356 16.29 8.93 2.91
CA PHE A 356 15.71 7.69 3.47
C PHE A 356 16.79 6.96 4.27
N THR A 357 17.07 7.49 5.46
CA THR A 357 17.61 6.72 6.59
C THR A 357 16.93 7.24 7.85
N ASP A 358 15.77 6.65 8.18
CA ASP A 358 15.27 6.74 9.56
C ASP A 358 16.27 6.01 10.45
N LYS A 359 17.02 6.78 11.24
CA LYS A 359 17.71 6.27 12.42
C LYS A 359 16.66 6.08 13.52
N ILE A 360 16.30 4.83 13.77
CA ILE A 360 15.77 4.40 15.06
C ILE A 360 16.92 3.72 15.81
N SER A 361 17.37 4.33 16.91
CA SER A 361 17.89 3.65 18.11
C SER A 361 17.89 4.67 19.26
N GLU A 362 17.00 4.50 20.23
CA GLU A 362 17.26 3.90 21.54
C GLU A 362 18.13 4.75 22.46
N ALA A 363 17.47 5.47 23.36
CA ALA A 363 18.06 5.92 24.63
C ALA A 363 16.97 5.91 25.72
N SER A 364 16.56 4.72 26.15
CA SER A 364 16.05 4.52 27.50
C SER A 364 17.05 3.64 28.26
N ALA A 365 17.93 4.28 29.01
CA ALA A 365 18.67 3.63 30.09
C ALA A 365 18.80 4.66 31.21
N ARG A 366 18.00 4.51 32.27
CA ARG A 366 18.33 5.08 33.58
C ARG A 366 19.58 4.37 34.10
N PRO A 367 20.38 5.06 34.91
CA PRO A 367 20.56 4.54 36.26
C PRO A 367 20.43 5.60 37.36
N GLU A 368 20.48 5.08 38.57
CA GLU A 368 20.04 5.58 39.86
C GLU A 368 20.74 6.83 40.40
N ARG A 369 20.06 7.44 41.39
CA ARG A 369 20.56 8.50 42.27
C ARG A 369 21.73 8.01 43.13
N PRO A 370 22.50 8.96 43.70
CA PRO A 370 22.70 8.94 45.14
C PRO A 370 22.30 10.26 45.81
N ALA A 371 21.96 10.12 47.09
CA ALA A 371 21.50 11.17 48.00
C ALA A 371 22.62 12.13 48.41
N LEU A 372 22.25 13.37 48.76
CA LEU A 372 22.84 14.12 49.88
C LEU A 372 21.91 15.28 50.28
N ALA A 373 21.95 15.58 51.58
CA ALA A 373 20.91 16.21 52.36
C ALA A 373 21.08 17.73 52.55
N ALA A 374 19.95 18.34 52.90
CA ALA A 374 19.74 19.40 53.88
C ALA A 374 20.08 20.89 53.57
N MET A 375 19.23 21.71 54.21
CA MET A 375 19.26 23.18 54.39
C MET A 375 18.70 23.98 53.20
N GLY A 376 17.73 24.87 53.33
CA GLY A 376 17.05 25.47 54.47
C GLY A 376 16.39 26.78 53.98
N GLY A 377 15.28 27.18 54.59
CA GLY A 377 14.55 28.43 54.31
C GLY A 377 13.45 28.22 53.24
N GLY A 378 12.16 28.40 53.52
CA GLY A 378 11.53 29.34 54.43
C GLY A 378 10.99 30.52 53.61
N TRP A 379 9.72 30.82 53.85
CA TRP A 379 8.97 32.06 53.61
C TRP A 379 7.77 31.96 52.66
N GLN A 380 6.67 32.40 53.25
CA GLN A 380 5.28 32.47 52.80
C GLN A 380 5.08 33.53 51.72
N SER A 381 4.22 33.26 50.75
CA SER A 381 2.90 33.91 50.54
C SER A 381 2.29 33.41 49.24
#